data_AF-A0A1Y2IR02-F1
#
_entry.id   AF-A0A1Y2IR02-F1
#
_cell.length_a   1.000
_cell.length_b   1.000
_cell.length_c   1.000
_cell.angle_alpha   90.00
_cell.angle_beta   90.00
_cell.angle_gamma   90.00
#
_symmetry.space_group_name_H-M   'P 1'
#
loop_
_entity.id
_entity.type
_entity.pdbx_description
1 polymer ?
#
loop_
_entity_poly.entity_id
_entity_poly.type
_entity_poly.pdbx_seq_one_letter_code
_entity_poly.pdbx_strand_id
1 'polypeptide(L)'
;MEPPRNEKEEQERDQLRQKVVEDTGGILSYFWPLHPIRLGIDLLLAALRLIQPLAPQLVPLLVFSISLPVILFLSVGSGYWVWKSVAVGWETEVFLQYGDGPVPFAEVALPSVVAQQPYDISLHLIVPANEANFALGNFMASLTLMNPSNGTIAAARKPAIVLPPIASPWSFLYNRPGTVDLNIPMLKDFVLGTTRALARVELGRRDQWKTLGEGHGREVSVLSGYIRGVVLHHGLRGVISRFPLASAMAASVVFFFIMFVGMVACLMPAVEWHFPSDADEQPQADDKMRRRRRSRKRPEGEAGDEKPRTKPSKRAQNSGSRSRTRGSRDASEQEVKTEPEEWDSSLPPTPGVAGSSESGQARYDETPPMRRRRPRTPQDEYYDE
;
A
#
# COMPACT_ATOMS: atom_id res chain seq x y z
N MET A 1 -28.01 13.76 -85.52
CA MET A 1 -28.14 13.44 -84.07
C MET A 1 -26.75 13.57 -83.49
N GLU A 2 -26.45 14.73 -82.93
CA GLU A 2 -25.19 14.94 -82.20
C GLU A 2 -25.34 14.28 -80.82
N PRO A 3 -24.34 13.50 -80.36
CA PRO A 3 -24.36 12.96 -79.01
C PRO A 3 -24.31 14.12 -78.00
N PRO A 4 -25.01 14.01 -76.86
CA PRO A 4 -25.08 15.07 -75.87
C PRO A 4 -23.67 15.38 -75.37
N ARG A 5 -23.32 16.67 -75.42
CA ARG A 5 -22.00 17.23 -75.10
C ARG A 5 -21.44 16.78 -73.74
N ASN A 6 -22.32 16.36 -72.83
CA ASN A 6 -21.99 15.94 -71.47
C ASN A 6 -21.25 14.60 -71.37
N GLU A 7 -21.48 13.65 -72.28
CA GLU A 7 -20.84 12.31 -72.18
C GLU A 7 -19.34 12.37 -72.46
N LYS A 8 -18.89 13.32 -73.30
CA LYS A 8 -17.47 13.50 -73.60
C LYS A 8 -16.70 14.11 -72.43
N GLU A 9 -17.30 15.06 -71.72
CA GLU A 9 -16.68 15.69 -70.54
C GLU A 9 -16.53 14.70 -69.38
N GLU A 10 -17.48 13.76 -69.24
CA GLU A 10 -17.42 12.72 -68.21
C GLU A 10 -16.31 11.70 -68.51
N GLN A 11 -16.17 11.28 -69.77
CA GLN A 11 -15.08 10.40 -70.21
C GLN A 11 -13.70 11.05 -70.06
N GLU A 12 -13.55 12.34 -70.36
CA GLU A 12 -12.29 13.06 -70.16
C GLU A 12 -11.94 13.19 -68.68
N ARG A 13 -12.93 13.42 -67.80
CA ARG A 13 -12.70 13.48 -66.36
C ARG A 13 -12.26 12.14 -65.78
N ASP A 14 -12.84 11.03 -66.25
CA ASP A 14 -12.45 9.71 -65.79
C ASP A 14 -11.05 9.31 -66.28
N GLN A 15 -10.70 9.67 -67.52
CA GLN A 15 -9.34 9.49 -68.03
C GLN A 15 -8.31 10.32 -67.25
N LEU A 16 -8.64 11.56 -66.87
CA LEU A 16 -7.78 12.39 -66.05
C LEU A 16 -7.61 11.82 -64.64
N ARG A 17 -8.67 11.26 -64.04
CA ARG A 17 -8.58 10.58 -62.73
C ARG A 17 -7.69 9.34 -62.78
N GLN A 18 -7.80 8.53 -63.84
CA GLN A 18 -6.92 7.37 -64.00
C GLN A 18 -5.45 7.78 -64.16
N LYS A 19 -5.16 8.79 -64.99
CA LYS A 19 -3.79 9.30 -65.14
C LYS A 19 -3.21 9.85 -63.83
N VAL A 20 -3.99 10.58 -63.04
CA VAL A 20 -3.51 11.13 -61.76
C VAL A 20 -3.18 10.01 -60.77
N VAL A 21 -3.95 8.92 -60.74
CA VAL A 21 -3.69 7.76 -59.88
C VAL A 21 -2.43 7.00 -60.32
N GLU A 22 -2.19 6.85 -61.62
CA GLU A 22 -0.97 6.22 -62.14
C GLU A 22 0.28 7.07 -61.84
N ASP A 23 0.21 8.39 -62.00
CA ASP A 23 1.33 9.30 -61.73
C ASP A 23 1.65 9.42 -60.23
N THR A 24 0.65 9.38 -59.35
CA THR A 24 0.89 9.37 -57.88
C THR A 24 1.45 8.04 -57.37
N GLY A 25 1.16 6.91 -58.03
CA GLY A 25 1.77 5.62 -57.73
C GLY A 25 3.28 5.58 -58.04
N GLY A 26 3.72 6.28 -59.09
CA GLY A 26 5.12 6.38 -59.50
C GLY A 26 6.00 7.22 -58.57
N ILE A 27 5.48 8.33 -58.03
CA ILE A 27 6.28 9.27 -57.22
C ILE A 27 6.65 8.67 -55.84
N LEU A 28 5.79 7.82 -55.27
CA LEU A 28 6.08 7.09 -54.04
C LEU A 28 7.07 5.91 -54.22
N SER A 29 7.42 5.55 -55.46
CA SER A 29 8.38 4.48 -55.75
C SER A 29 9.85 4.92 -55.75
N TYR A 30 10.12 6.24 -55.77
CA TYR A 30 11.49 6.78 -55.78
C TYR A 30 12.04 7.22 -54.41
N PHE A 31 11.26 7.05 -53.32
CA PHE A 31 11.77 7.28 -51.96
C PHE A 31 12.66 6.11 -51.50
N TRP A 32 13.91 6.14 -51.97
CA TRP A 32 14.99 5.20 -51.66
C TRP A 32 15.14 4.74 -50.19
N PRO A 33 14.92 5.56 -49.13
CA PRO A 33 15.05 5.07 -47.76
C PRO A 33 13.93 4.14 -47.28
N LEU A 34 12.81 4.01 -48.00
CA LEU A 34 11.67 3.16 -47.60
C LEU A 34 11.70 1.75 -48.23
N HIS A 35 12.60 1.49 -49.19
CA HIS A 35 12.76 0.17 -49.81
C HIS A 35 13.06 -0.99 -48.84
N PRO A 36 13.94 -0.86 -47.84
CA PRO A 36 14.19 -1.97 -46.90
C PRO A 36 12.96 -2.27 -46.03
N ILE A 37 12.14 -1.27 -45.73
CA ILE A 37 10.90 -1.44 -44.95
C ILE A 37 9.86 -2.17 -45.80
N ARG A 38 9.69 -1.80 -47.08
CA ARG A 38 8.78 -2.52 -48.01
C ARG A 38 9.21 -3.97 -48.22
N LEU A 39 10.50 -4.22 -48.47
CA LEU A 39 11.03 -5.58 -48.56
C LEU A 39 10.80 -6.37 -47.28
N GLY A 40 10.96 -5.75 -46.11
CA GLY A 40 10.66 -6.37 -44.82
C GLY A 40 9.17 -6.73 -44.68
N ILE A 41 8.26 -5.83 -45.07
CA ILE A 41 6.81 -6.06 -45.03
C ILE A 41 6.39 -7.15 -46.02
N ASP A 42 6.92 -7.13 -47.24
CA ASP A 42 6.61 -8.14 -48.27
C ASP A 42 7.15 -9.52 -47.88
N LEU A 43 8.35 -9.59 -47.28
CA LEU A 43 8.92 -10.83 -46.74
C LEU A 43 8.09 -11.35 -45.56
N LEU A 44 7.61 -10.45 -44.69
CA LEU A 44 6.75 -10.80 -43.56
C LEU A 44 5.37 -11.30 -44.03
N LEU A 45 4.79 -10.67 -45.05
CA LEU A 45 3.53 -11.09 -45.68
C LEU A 45 3.68 -12.42 -46.43
N ALA A 46 4.80 -12.64 -47.12
CA ALA A 46 5.10 -13.91 -47.79
C ALA A 46 5.28 -15.05 -46.77
N ALA A 47 5.96 -14.79 -45.65
CA ALA A 47 6.06 -15.73 -44.54
C ALA A 47 4.68 -16.03 -43.93
N LEU A 48 3.84 -15.00 -43.73
CA LEU A 48 2.45 -15.14 -43.26
C LEU A 48 1.59 -16.01 -44.19
N ARG A 49 1.77 -15.90 -45.51
CA ARG A 49 1.08 -16.76 -46.49
C ARG A 49 1.59 -18.20 -46.46
N LEU A 50 2.89 -18.42 -46.20
CA LEU A 50 3.45 -19.76 -46.02
C LEU A 50 2.91 -20.45 -44.76
N ILE A 51 2.56 -19.64 -43.74
CA ILE A 51 2.07 -20.07 -42.43
C ILE A 51 0.53 -20.25 -42.42
N GLN A 52 -0.18 -19.66 -43.37
CA GLN A 52 -1.65 -19.69 -43.49
C GLN A 52 -2.30 -21.09 -43.37
N PRO A 53 -1.76 -22.19 -43.93
CA PRO A 53 -2.35 -23.53 -43.72
C PRO A 53 -2.17 -24.07 -42.29
N LEU A 54 -1.19 -23.56 -41.53
CA LEU A 54 -0.98 -23.86 -40.11
C LEU A 54 -1.62 -22.82 -39.18
N ALA A 55 -2.29 -21.80 -39.73
CA ALA A 55 -2.87 -20.69 -38.98
C ALA A 55 -3.77 -21.11 -37.80
N PRO A 56 -4.68 -22.11 -37.90
CA PRO A 56 -5.54 -22.44 -36.76
C PRO A 56 -4.77 -22.95 -35.54
N GLN A 57 -3.59 -23.57 -35.74
CA GLN A 57 -2.75 -24.06 -34.64
C GLN A 57 -1.71 -23.03 -34.17
N LEU A 58 -1.25 -22.15 -35.08
CA LEU A 58 -0.26 -21.12 -34.77
C LEU A 58 -0.85 -19.88 -34.09
N VAL A 59 -2.12 -19.55 -34.33
CA VAL A 59 -2.77 -18.40 -33.69
C VAL A 59 -2.73 -18.48 -32.15
N PRO A 60 -3.13 -19.59 -31.50
CA PRO A 60 -3.02 -19.72 -30.04
C PRO A 60 -1.58 -19.66 -29.54
N LEU A 61 -0.63 -20.30 -30.25
CA LEU A 61 0.79 -20.33 -29.87
C LEU A 61 1.41 -18.93 -29.96
N LEU A 62 1.09 -18.18 -31.01
CA LEU A 62 1.55 -16.81 -31.20
C LEU A 62 0.96 -15.87 -30.13
N VAL A 63 -0.35 -15.98 -29.85
CA VAL A 63 -1.00 -15.23 -28.76
C VAL A 63 -0.35 -15.58 -27.42
N PHE A 64 -0.03 -16.84 -27.16
CA PHE A 64 0.67 -17.26 -25.95
C PHE A 64 2.10 -16.70 -25.88
N SER A 65 2.84 -16.79 -26.99
CA SER A 65 4.22 -16.32 -27.08
C SER A 65 4.35 -14.81 -26.90
N ILE A 66 3.36 -14.02 -27.32
CA ILE A 66 3.34 -12.56 -27.14
C ILE A 66 2.79 -12.17 -25.77
N SER A 67 1.75 -12.85 -25.29
CA SER A 67 1.11 -12.52 -24.02
C SER A 67 2.04 -12.82 -22.83
N LEU A 68 2.75 -13.94 -22.83
CA LEU A 68 3.63 -14.36 -21.72
C LEU A 68 4.72 -13.32 -21.35
N PRO A 69 5.52 -12.77 -22.28
CA PRO A 69 6.50 -11.74 -21.93
C PRO A 69 5.85 -10.42 -21.49
N VAL A 70 4.71 -10.02 -22.07
CA VAL A 70 3.98 -8.81 -21.66
C VAL A 70 3.48 -8.96 -20.22
N ILE A 71 2.90 -10.12 -19.90
CA ILE A 71 2.38 -10.47 -18.58
C ILE A 71 3.52 -10.52 -17.55
N LEU A 72 4.66 -11.12 -17.90
CA LEU A 72 5.84 -11.14 -17.05
C LEU A 72 6.39 -9.73 -16.80
N PHE A 73 6.45 -8.88 -17.82
CA PHE A 73 6.90 -7.50 -17.70
C PHE A 73 5.97 -6.67 -16.82
N LEU A 74 4.65 -6.79 -16.99
CA LEU A 74 3.66 -6.13 -16.13
C LEU A 74 3.71 -6.64 -14.68
N SER A 75 3.94 -7.94 -14.48
CA SER A 75 4.09 -8.54 -13.16
C SER A 75 5.34 -8.00 -12.44
N VAL A 76 6.51 -8.04 -13.07
CA VAL A 76 7.76 -7.51 -12.49
C VAL A 76 7.68 -6.00 -12.32
N GLY A 77 7.14 -5.27 -13.30
CA GLY A 77 6.97 -3.82 -13.25
C GLY A 77 6.06 -3.36 -12.12
N SER A 78 4.92 -4.04 -11.92
CA SER A 78 4.03 -3.76 -10.78
C SER A 78 4.67 -4.09 -9.44
N GLY A 79 5.38 -5.22 -9.32
CA GLY A 79 6.13 -5.58 -8.12
C GLY A 79 7.23 -4.56 -7.78
N TYR A 80 7.99 -4.12 -8.77
CA TYR A 80 9.01 -3.08 -8.61
C TYR A 80 8.41 -1.73 -8.20
N TRP A 81 7.29 -1.34 -8.82
CA TRP A 81 6.59 -0.10 -8.46
C TRP A 81 6.04 -0.14 -7.04
N VAL A 82 5.44 -1.27 -6.63
CA VAL A 82 5.00 -1.48 -5.25
C VAL A 82 6.19 -1.39 -4.31
N TRP A 83 7.29 -2.09 -4.58
CA TRP A 83 8.49 -2.05 -3.74
C TRP A 83 9.03 -0.62 -3.56
N LYS A 84 9.08 0.17 -4.64
CA LYS A 84 9.53 1.58 -4.59
C LYS A 84 8.54 2.49 -3.86
N SER A 85 7.24 2.15 -3.87
CA SER A 85 6.19 2.93 -3.21
C SER A 85 5.88 2.48 -1.78
N VAL A 86 6.46 1.37 -1.30
CA VAL A 86 6.36 0.99 0.10
C VAL A 86 7.06 2.07 0.91
N ALA A 87 6.30 2.70 1.80
CA ALA A 87 6.83 3.71 2.70
C ALA A 87 7.99 3.12 3.50
N VAL A 88 9.18 3.67 3.28
CA VAL A 88 10.39 3.26 3.98
C VAL A 88 10.45 4.05 5.27
N GLY A 89 10.85 3.40 6.37
CA GLY A 89 11.22 4.10 7.58
C GLY A 89 12.38 5.06 7.31
N TRP A 90 12.58 6.01 8.20
CA TRP A 90 13.67 6.97 8.11
C TRP A 90 14.57 6.86 9.32
N GLU A 91 15.83 7.26 9.14
CA GLU A 91 16.85 7.29 10.17
C GLU A 91 17.68 8.56 10.00
N THR A 92 18.05 9.18 11.11
CA THR A 92 18.80 10.44 11.10
C THR A 92 19.77 10.47 12.26
N GLU A 93 21.02 10.80 11.97
CA GLU A 93 22.09 10.85 12.97
C GLU A 93 21.89 12.03 13.93
N VAL A 94 22.20 11.83 15.19
CA VAL A 94 22.08 12.80 16.27
C VAL A 94 23.46 13.10 16.84
N PHE A 95 23.88 14.36 16.72
CA PHE A 95 25.12 14.85 17.28
C PHE A 95 24.83 15.62 18.56
N LEU A 96 25.11 14.98 19.71
CA LEU A 96 24.89 15.58 21.02
C LEU A 96 25.97 16.62 21.32
N GLN A 97 25.53 17.78 21.79
CA GLN A 97 26.36 18.88 22.26
C GLN A 97 26.52 18.76 23.77
N TYR A 98 27.76 18.82 24.23
CA TYR A 98 28.15 18.72 25.64
C TYR A 98 28.69 20.08 26.10
N GLY A 99 28.45 20.44 27.36
CA GLY A 99 28.99 21.67 27.97
C GLY A 99 28.16 22.95 27.77
N ASP A 100 27.30 23.02 26.75
CA ASP A 100 26.46 24.21 26.49
C ASP A 100 25.23 24.33 27.41
N GLY A 101 24.88 23.26 28.12
CA GLY A 101 23.69 23.20 28.94
C GLY A 101 23.80 22.22 30.11
N PRO A 102 22.77 22.14 30.97
CA PRO A 102 22.76 21.24 32.12
C PRO A 102 22.69 19.75 31.72
N VAL A 103 22.17 19.46 30.53
CA VAL A 103 22.06 18.11 29.98
C VAL A 103 22.52 18.15 28.53
N PRO A 104 23.21 17.11 28.05
CA PRO A 104 23.52 16.95 26.63
C PRO A 104 22.26 17.03 25.79
N PHE A 105 22.30 17.86 24.74
CA PHE A 105 21.19 18.04 23.83
C PHE A 105 21.64 18.05 22.38
N ALA A 106 20.71 17.77 21.48
CA ALA A 106 20.92 17.83 20.05
C ALA A 106 19.64 18.34 19.39
N GLU A 107 19.80 19.14 18.34
CA GLU A 107 18.71 19.54 17.47
C GLU A 107 19.03 19.08 16.06
N VAL A 108 18.12 18.31 15.46
CA VAL A 108 18.33 17.72 14.13
C VAL A 108 17.08 17.88 13.28
N ALA A 109 17.25 18.21 12.01
CA ALA A 109 16.15 18.23 11.05
C ALA A 109 15.84 16.81 10.57
N LEU A 110 14.59 16.39 10.73
CA LEU A 110 14.13 15.12 10.20
C LEU A 110 14.02 15.20 8.66
N PRO A 111 14.24 14.09 7.95
CA PRO A 111 14.04 14.02 6.51
C PRO A 111 12.57 14.29 6.15
N SER A 112 12.28 14.49 4.86
CA SER A 112 10.90 14.70 4.41
C SER A 112 10.04 13.46 4.71
N VAL A 113 9.14 13.59 5.68
CA VAL A 113 8.24 12.52 6.14
C VAL A 113 6.83 12.68 5.56
N VAL A 114 6.05 11.61 5.54
CA VAL A 114 4.66 11.65 5.08
C VAL A 114 3.77 12.07 6.24
N ALA A 115 3.17 13.26 6.15
CA ALA A 115 2.45 13.91 7.25
C ALA A 115 1.31 13.06 7.87
N GLN A 116 0.61 12.26 7.07
CA GLN A 116 -0.54 11.46 7.49
C GLN A 116 -0.18 10.02 7.90
N GLN A 117 1.10 9.66 7.83
CA GLN A 117 1.54 8.31 8.12
C GLN A 117 1.89 8.15 9.60
N PRO A 118 1.42 7.09 10.28
CA PRO A 118 1.87 6.80 11.63
C PRO A 118 3.26 6.19 11.64
N TYR A 119 4.08 6.65 12.59
CA TYR A 119 5.43 6.17 12.82
C TYR A 119 5.63 5.77 14.29
N ASP A 120 6.34 4.68 14.49
CA ASP A 120 6.99 4.37 15.76
C ASP A 120 8.35 5.04 15.78
N ILE A 121 8.52 6.04 16.64
CA ILE A 121 9.76 6.81 16.75
C ILE A 121 10.55 6.29 17.94
N SER A 122 11.76 5.83 17.64
CA SER A 122 12.72 5.31 18.60
C SER A 122 14.02 6.10 18.55
N LEU A 123 14.64 6.25 19.71
CA LEU A 123 15.98 6.82 19.84
C LEU A 123 16.96 5.68 20.06
N HIS A 124 17.87 5.50 19.11
CA HIS A 124 18.94 4.51 19.17
C HIS A 124 20.24 5.20 19.60
N LEU A 125 20.86 4.76 20.68
CA LEU A 125 22.09 5.35 21.22
C LEU A 125 23.16 4.27 21.30
N ILE A 126 24.37 4.61 20.86
CA ILE A 126 25.56 3.78 21.03
C ILE A 126 26.39 4.41 22.13
N VAL A 127 26.46 3.73 23.28
CA VAL A 127 27.06 4.25 24.51
C VAL A 127 28.34 3.46 24.82
N PRO A 128 29.49 4.10 25.07
CA PRO A 128 30.68 3.39 25.50
C PRO A 128 30.45 2.72 26.85
N ALA A 129 30.94 1.48 26.99
CA ALA A 129 30.86 0.62 28.16
C ALA A 129 31.85 1.07 29.26
N ASN A 130 31.75 2.32 29.67
CA ASN A 130 32.59 2.92 30.71
C ASN A 130 31.88 2.88 32.07
N GLU A 131 32.65 2.73 33.14
CA GLU A 131 32.14 2.72 34.52
C GLU A 131 31.28 3.96 34.84
N ALA A 132 31.68 5.14 34.34
CA ALA A 132 30.91 6.37 34.47
C ALA A 132 29.47 6.27 33.94
N ASN A 133 29.28 5.60 32.79
CA ASN A 133 27.96 5.44 32.18
C ASN A 133 27.12 4.41 32.93
N PHE A 134 27.74 3.38 33.51
CA PHE A 134 27.05 2.40 34.36
C PHE A 134 26.66 3.00 35.72
N ALA A 135 27.56 3.79 36.32
CA ALA A 135 27.34 4.46 37.60
C ALA A 135 26.23 5.50 37.55
N LEU A 136 25.97 6.10 36.38
CA LEU A 136 24.87 7.04 36.18
C LEU A 136 23.50 6.43 36.52
N GLY A 137 23.35 5.13 36.27
CA GLY A 137 22.12 4.38 36.49
C GLY A 137 20.99 4.85 35.56
N ASN A 138 19.82 5.12 36.14
CA ASN A 138 18.66 5.60 35.40
C ASN A 138 18.87 7.07 34.97
N PHE A 139 18.72 7.32 33.68
CA PHE A 139 18.67 8.66 33.10
C PHE A 139 17.39 8.86 32.30
N MET A 140 17.04 10.11 32.01
CA MET A 140 15.88 10.43 31.18
C MET A 140 16.34 10.75 29.76
N ALA A 141 15.71 10.12 28.77
CA ALA A 141 15.74 10.56 27.39
C ALA A 141 14.48 11.41 27.13
N SER A 142 14.66 12.61 26.60
CA SER A 142 13.57 13.48 26.18
C SER A 142 13.67 13.74 24.68
N LEU A 143 12.55 13.57 23.97
CA LEU A 143 12.41 13.89 22.56
C LEU A 143 11.30 14.91 22.42
N THR A 144 11.59 16.04 21.81
CA THR A 144 10.63 17.08 21.46
C THR A 144 10.62 17.25 19.96
N LEU A 145 9.50 16.96 19.32
CA LEU A 145 9.29 17.21 17.89
C LEU A 145 8.70 18.60 17.72
N MET A 146 9.29 19.38 16.82
CA MET A 146 8.94 20.77 16.56
C MET A 146 8.64 20.96 15.08
N ASN A 147 7.68 21.82 14.78
CA ASN A 147 7.38 22.29 13.43
C ASN A 147 8.45 23.34 13.04
N PRO A 148 8.76 23.53 11.74
CA PRO A 148 9.51 24.69 11.24
C PRO A 148 9.10 26.06 11.78
N SER A 149 7.87 26.24 12.26
CA SER A 149 7.39 27.44 12.95
C SER A 149 7.74 27.50 14.45
N ASN A 150 8.65 26.64 14.91
CA ASN A 150 9.01 26.43 16.32
C ASN A 150 7.85 26.00 17.23
N GLY A 151 6.71 25.59 16.67
CA GLY A 151 5.61 24.99 17.43
C GLY A 151 5.95 23.57 17.86
N THR A 152 5.74 23.22 19.13
CA THR A 152 5.92 21.84 19.59
C THR A 152 4.78 20.96 19.08
N ILE A 153 5.10 19.92 18.32
CA ILE A 153 4.14 18.94 17.80
C ILE A 153 3.87 17.87 18.85
N ALA A 154 4.94 17.30 19.41
CA ALA A 154 4.87 16.29 20.45
C ALA A 154 6.11 16.31 21.33
N ALA A 155 5.96 15.91 22.58
CA ALA A 155 7.06 15.73 23.50
C ALA A 155 6.90 14.40 24.24
N ALA A 156 7.96 13.61 24.26
CA ALA A 156 8.03 12.33 24.98
C ALA A 156 9.24 12.31 25.90
N ARG A 157 9.07 11.72 27.08
CA ARG A 157 10.16 11.49 28.03
C ARG A 157 10.11 10.05 28.50
N LYS A 158 11.24 9.35 28.43
CA LYS A 158 11.35 7.93 28.79
C LYS A 158 12.60 7.71 29.65
N PRO A 159 12.49 6.94 30.75
CA PRO A 159 13.67 6.52 31.48
C PRO A 159 14.43 5.45 30.69
N ALA A 160 15.74 5.48 30.79
CA ALA A 160 16.64 4.48 30.23
C ALA A 160 17.79 4.23 31.21
N ILE A 161 18.43 3.07 31.09
CA ILE A 161 19.55 2.67 31.93
C ILE A 161 20.62 2.03 31.05
N VAL A 162 21.87 2.37 31.31
CA VAL A 162 23.01 1.70 30.68
C VAL A 162 23.37 0.50 31.54
N LEU A 163 23.21 -0.70 30.99
CA LEU A 163 23.57 -1.94 31.68
C LEU A 163 24.92 -2.43 31.17
N PRO A 164 25.77 -3.02 32.04
CA PRO A 164 26.98 -3.66 31.59
C PRO A 164 26.63 -4.80 30.62
N PRO A 165 27.38 -4.94 29.51
CA PRO A 165 27.13 -6.01 28.57
C PRO A 165 27.29 -7.34 29.29
N ILE A 166 26.26 -8.18 29.24
CA ILE A 166 26.30 -9.51 29.85
C ILE A 166 27.37 -10.29 29.09
N ALA A 167 28.39 -10.77 29.81
CA ALA A 167 29.46 -11.61 29.27
C ALA A 167 28.89 -12.99 28.89
N SER A 168 28.16 -13.06 27.79
CA SER A 168 27.84 -14.32 27.16
C SER A 168 29.15 -14.89 26.61
N PRO A 169 29.47 -16.17 26.83
CA PRO A 169 30.73 -16.76 26.35
C PRO A 169 30.91 -16.66 24.82
N TRP A 170 29.82 -16.42 24.08
CA TRP A 170 29.83 -16.23 22.62
C TRP A 170 29.86 -14.76 22.17
N SER A 171 29.77 -13.78 23.09
CA SER A 171 29.73 -12.36 22.72
C SER A 171 31.05 -11.84 22.16
N PHE A 172 32.17 -12.53 22.43
CA PHE A 172 33.48 -12.18 21.89
C PHE A 172 33.55 -12.18 20.36
N LEU A 173 32.73 -13.00 19.67
CA LEU A 173 32.78 -13.13 18.22
C LEU A 173 31.96 -12.07 17.47
N TYR A 174 30.98 -11.44 18.11
CA TYR A 174 30.00 -10.59 17.43
C TYR A 174 29.86 -9.18 18.02
N ASN A 175 30.31 -8.94 19.26
CA ASN A 175 30.19 -7.62 19.84
C ASN A 175 31.40 -6.76 19.50
N ARG A 176 31.15 -5.51 19.06
CA ARG A 176 32.17 -4.47 19.13
C ARG A 176 32.58 -4.34 20.59
N PRO A 177 33.85 -4.61 20.93
CA PRO A 177 34.28 -4.55 22.33
C PRO A 177 34.11 -3.11 22.83
N GLY A 178 33.35 -2.94 23.90
CA GLY A 178 33.28 -1.67 24.62
C GLY A 178 32.12 -0.72 24.27
N THR A 179 31.08 -1.14 23.56
CA THR A 179 29.86 -0.34 23.37
C THR A 179 28.59 -1.09 23.77
N VAL A 180 27.58 -0.34 24.20
CA VAL A 180 26.24 -0.81 24.56
C VAL A 180 25.24 -0.08 23.66
N ASP A 181 24.46 -0.85 22.92
CA ASP A 181 23.38 -0.33 22.08
C ASP A 181 22.09 -0.20 22.91
N LEU A 182 21.54 1.00 22.96
CA LEU A 182 20.30 1.32 23.66
C LEU A 182 19.23 1.71 22.66
N ASN A 183 18.09 1.02 22.69
CA ASN A 183 16.93 1.35 21.87
C ASN A 183 15.78 1.81 22.77
N ILE A 184 15.46 3.10 22.72
CA ILE A 184 14.49 3.75 23.59
C ILE A 184 13.24 4.11 22.76
N PRO A 185 12.08 3.44 22.94
CA PRO A 185 10.87 3.77 22.21
C PRO A 185 10.23 5.04 22.77
N MET A 186 10.29 6.13 21.99
CA MET A 186 9.84 7.46 22.43
C MET A 186 8.35 7.68 22.18
N LEU A 187 7.92 7.47 20.94
CA LEU A 187 6.54 7.64 20.49
C LEU A 187 6.09 6.39 19.74
N LYS A 188 4.85 5.97 19.95
CA LYS A 188 4.22 4.83 19.25
C LYS A 188 3.05 5.33 18.44
N ASP A 189 2.86 4.79 17.24
CA ASP A 189 1.73 5.08 16.35
C ASP A 189 1.49 6.59 16.18
N PHE A 190 2.58 7.37 16.02
CA PHE A 190 2.51 8.82 16.03
C PHE A 190 2.47 9.39 14.61
N VAL A 191 1.48 10.24 14.36
CA VAL A 191 1.30 10.95 13.09
C VAL A 191 1.86 12.37 13.23
N LEU A 192 2.87 12.72 12.43
CA LEU A 192 3.56 14.02 12.54
C LEU A 192 2.68 15.22 12.16
N GLY A 193 1.75 15.05 11.22
CA GLY A 193 0.90 16.13 10.71
C GLY A 193 1.62 17.14 9.80
N THR A 194 2.96 17.13 9.75
CA THR A 194 3.79 17.98 8.88
C THR A 194 4.80 17.14 8.09
N THR A 195 5.25 17.65 6.94
CA THR A 195 6.26 16.98 6.10
C THR A 195 7.69 17.26 6.54
N ARG A 196 7.91 18.37 7.24
CA ARG A 196 9.19 18.77 7.82
C ARG A 196 8.99 18.92 9.33
N ALA A 197 9.89 18.32 10.08
CA ALA A 197 9.92 18.43 11.54
C ALA A 197 11.37 18.53 12.01
N LEU A 198 11.57 19.25 13.09
CA LEU A 198 12.83 19.33 13.83
C LEU A 198 12.68 18.43 15.06
N ALA A 199 13.68 17.64 15.37
CA ALA A 199 13.73 16.83 16.57
C ALA A 199 14.79 17.39 17.52
N ARG A 200 14.37 17.71 18.73
CA ARG A 200 15.25 18.09 19.83
C ARG A 200 15.33 16.93 20.81
N VAL A 201 16.52 16.39 20.97
CA VAL A 201 16.82 15.28 21.90
C VAL A 201 17.59 15.84 23.07
N GLU A 202 17.23 15.45 24.28
CA GLU A 202 17.97 15.77 25.50
C GLU A 202 18.16 14.49 26.31
N LEU A 203 19.38 14.26 26.77
CA LEU A 203 19.77 13.05 27.49
C LEU A 203 20.37 13.42 28.84
N GLY A 204 19.93 12.74 29.90
CA GLY A 204 20.56 12.84 31.21
C GLY A 204 19.56 13.00 32.33
N ARG A 205 20.08 13.29 33.52
CA ARG A 205 19.26 13.58 34.69
C ARG A 205 19.09 15.09 34.83
N ARG A 206 17.85 15.54 35.06
CA ARG A 206 17.53 16.96 35.32
C ARG A 206 17.51 17.29 36.81
N ASP A 207 17.92 16.36 37.65
CA ASP A 207 18.03 16.61 39.08
C ASP A 207 19.19 17.58 39.37
N GLN A 208 19.09 18.27 40.51
CA GLN A 208 20.07 19.26 40.94
C GLN A 208 21.33 18.62 41.55
N TRP A 209 21.51 17.31 41.40
CA TRP A 209 22.69 16.60 41.93
C TRP A 209 23.89 16.91 41.04
N LYS A 210 24.91 17.54 41.65
CA LYS A 210 26.09 18.03 40.92
C LYS A 210 27.10 16.93 40.60
N THR A 211 27.16 15.88 41.41
CA THR A 211 28.09 14.76 41.24
C THR A 211 27.45 13.47 41.73
N LEU A 212 27.63 12.37 41.00
CA LEU A 212 27.36 11.04 41.54
C LEU A 212 28.60 10.58 42.31
N GLY A 213 28.59 10.77 43.64
CA GLY A 213 29.58 10.22 44.57
C GLY A 213 31.04 10.53 44.23
N GLU A 214 31.68 9.64 43.47
CA GLU A 214 33.09 9.64 43.08
C GLU A 214 33.49 10.69 42.02
N GLY A 215 32.65 11.69 41.76
CA GLY A 215 32.92 12.72 40.76
C GLY A 215 32.53 12.33 39.33
N HIS A 216 31.80 11.23 39.16
CA HIS A 216 31.17 10.89 37.90
C HIS A 216 30.17 11.99 37.50
N GLY A 217 30.26 12.43 36.24
CA GLY A 217 29.45 13.52 35.69
C GLY A 217 27.95 13.19 35.65
N ARG A 218 27.10 14.22 35.59
CA ARG A 218 25.63 14.09 35.47
C ARG A 218 25.17 13.59 34.08
N GLU A 219 26.10 13.43 33.17
CA GLU A 219 25.86 13.35 31.73
C GLU A 219 26.17 11.95 31.23
N VAL A 220 25.27 11.43 30.38
CA VAL A 220 25.53 10.18 29.66
C VAL A 220 26.55 10.51 28.57
N SER A 221 27.68 9.82 28.55
CA SER A 221 28.60 9.89 27.42
C SER A 221 28.04 8.99 26.31
N VAL A 222 27.74 9.56 25.14
CA VAL A 222 27.20 8.85 23.98
C VAL A 222 28.20 8.98 22.82
N LEU A 223 28.54 7.87 22.18
CA LEU A 223 29.44 7.83 21.03
C LEU A 223 28.72 8.31 19.76
N SER A 224 27.56 7.74 19.48
CA SER A 224 26.68 8.16 18.39
C SER A 224 25.22 7.90 18.74
N GLY A 225 24.33 8.67 18.14
CA GLY A 225 22.88 8.49 18.30
C GLY A 225 22.19 8.57 16.95
N TYR A 226 21.05 7.90 16.85
CA TYR A 226 20.19 7.93 15.68
C TYR A 226 18.74 8.04 16.14
N ILE A 227 17.96 8.90 15.50
CA ILE A 227 16.50 8.88 15.61
C ILE A 227 15.98 8.08 14.44
N ARG A 228 15.17 7.07 14.73
CA ARG A 228 14.57 6.20 13.74
C ARG A 228 13.06 6.27 13.82
N GLY A 229 12.42 6.61 12.71
CA GLY A 229 10.98 6.50 12.53
C GLY A 229 10.65 5.27 11.68
N VAL A 230 10.12 4.23 12.32
CA VAL A 230 9.64 3.03 11.61
C VAL A 230 8.18 3.25 11.26
N VAL A 231 7.84 3.06 9.98
CA VAL A 231 6.46 3.15 9.55
C VAL A 231 5.63 2.05 10.21
N LEU A 232 4.54 2.44 10.87
CA LEU A 232 3.55 1.47 11.31
C LEU A 232 2.52 1.29 10.21
N HIS A 233 2.44 0.09 9.67
CA HIS A 233 1.46 -0.24 8.65
C HIS A 233 0.30 -1.01 9.29
N HIS A 234 -0.89 -0.45 9.26
CA HIS A 234 -2.09 -1.17 9.67
C HIS A 234 -2.64 -2.06 8.54
N GLY A 235 -3.24 -3.19 8.93
CA GLY A 235 -3.96 -4.10 8.04
C GLY A 235 -3.06 -4.88 7.06
N LEU A 236 -3.61 -5.20 5.89
CA LEU A 236 -2.95 -6.02 4.86
C LEU A 236 -1.61 -5.41 4.41
N ARG A 237 -1.52 -4.07 4.37
CA ARG A 237 -0.29 -3.36 4.00
C ARG A 237 0.86 -3.67 4.96
N GLY A 238 0.58 -3.89 6.25
CA GLY A 238 1.60 -4.25 7.23
C GLY A 238 2.10 -5.69 7.10
N VAL A 239 1.22 -6.61 6.68
CA VAL A 239 1.62 -7.98 6.38
C VAL A 239 2.55 -8.00 5.16
N ILE A 240 2.21 -7.23 4.12
CA ILE A 240 3.02 -7.12 2.90
C ILE A 240 4.40 -6.52 3.19
N SER A 241 4.47 -5.45 4.00
CA SER A 241 5.75 -4.81 4.31
C SER A 241 6.62 -5.64 5.26
N ARG A 242 6.02 -6.39 6.19
CA ARG A 242 6.75 -7.27 7.12
C ARG A 242 7.31 -8.51 6.43
N PHE A 243 6.61 -9.05 5.43
CA PHE A 243 6.99 -10.26 4.71
C PHE A 243 6.97 -10.07 3.19
N PRO A 244 7.87 -9.24 2.63
CA PRO A 244 7.85 -8.89 1.21
C PRO A 244 7.97 -10.14 0.33
N LEU A 245 8.85 -11.09 0.68
CA LEU A 245 9.06 -12.31 -0.09
C LEU A 245 7.84 -13.24 -0.07
N ALA A 246 7.24 -13.45 1.11
CA ALA A 246 6.06 -14.30 1.23
C ALA A 246 4.85 -13.69 0.50
N SER A 247 4.65 -12.37 0.62
CA SER A 247 3.57 -11.68 -0.08
C SER A 247 3.76 -11.69 -1.60
N ALA A 248 5.00 -11.54 -2.08
CA ALA A 248 5.34 -11.66 -3.50
C ALA A 248 5.11 -13.08 -4.02
N MET A 249 5.50 -14.12 -3.27
CA MET A 249 5.21 -15.50 -3.62
C MET A 249 3.71 -15.75 -3.70
N ALA A 250 2.93 -15.34 -2.70
CA ALA A 250 1.48 -15.49 -2.70
C ALA A 250 0.83 -14.77 -3.89
N ALA A 251 1.23 -13.52 -4.16
CA ALA A 251 0.74 -12.76 -5.30
C ALA A 251 1.09 -13.43 -6.63
N SER A 252 2.30 -13.99 -6.77
CA SER A 252 2.71 -14.73 -7.96
C SER A 252 1.87 -15.99 -8.17
N VAL A 253 1.58 -16.75 -7.11
CA VAL A 253 0.73 -17.94 -7.18
C VAL A 253 -0.69 -17.58 -7.61
N VAL A 254 -1.29 -16.54 -7.01
CA VAL A 254 -2.62 -16.05 -7.37
C VAL A 254 -2.65 -15.56 -8.82
N PHE A 255 -1.62 -14.82 -9.23
CA PHE A 255 -1.49 -14.33 -10.60
C PHE A 255 -1.39 -15.45 -11.62
N PHE A 256 -0.50 -16.42 -11.41
CA PHE A 256 -0.36 -17.59 -12.28
C PHE A 256 -1.64 -18.44 -12.30
N PHE A 257 -2.35 -18.53 -11.18
CA PHE A 257 -3.64 -19.23 -11.12
C PHE A 257 -4.69 -18.53 -11.99
N ILE A 258 -4.85 -17.21 -11.87
CA ILE A 258 -5.79 -16.44 -12.71
C ILE A 258 -5.40 -16.54 -14.19
N MET A 259 -4.10 -16.44 -14.49
CA MET A 259 -3.57 -16.60 -15.84
C MET A 259 -3.83 -17.99 -16.41
N PHE A 260 -3.68 -19.04 -15.60
CA PHE A 260 -3.98 -20.41 -15.97
C PHE A 260 -5.47 -20.60 -16.28
N VAL A 261 -6.36 -20.09 -15.42
CA VAL A 261 -7.81 -20.13 -15.64
C VAL A 261 -8.20 -19.39 -16.92
N GLY A 262 -7.62 -18.21 -17.15
CA GLY A 262 -7.82 -17.45 -18.40
C GLY A 262 -7.34 -18.23 -19.63
N MET A 263 -6.19 -18.87 -19.55
CA MET A 263 -5.66 -19.71 -20.63
C MET A 263 -6.58 -20.90 -20.92
N VAL A 264 -7.03 -21.63 -19.90
CA VAL A 264 -7.98 -22.75 -20.07
C VAL A 264 -9.29 -22.26 -20.69
N ALA A 265 -9.83 -21.13 -20.23
CA ALA A 265 -11.06 -20.55 -20.78
C ALA A 265 -10.90 -20.12 -22.25
N CYS A 266 -9.73 -19.63 -22.64
CA CYS A 266 -9.44 -19.28 -24.04
C CYS A 266 -9.20 -20.51 -24.93
N LEU A 267 -8.66 -21.60 -24.38
CA LEU A 267 -8.38 -22.84 -25.12
C LEU A 267 -9.61 -23.75 -25.26
N MET A 268 -10.55 -23.70 -24.31
CA MET A 268 -11.74 -24.56 -24.32
C MET A 268 -12.54 -24.50 -25.64
N PRO A 269 -12.86 -23.31 -26.21
CA PRO A 269 -13.57 -23.23 -27.49
C PRO A 269 -12.77 -23.78 -28.68
N ALA A 270 -11.43 -23.69 -28.63
CA ALA A 270 -10.57 -24.20 -29.71
C ALA A 270 -10.53 -25.73 -29.73
N VAL A 271 -10.59 -26.36 -28.54
CA VAL A 271 -10.64 -27.82 -28.40
C VAL A 271 -12.01 -28.36 -28.79
N GLU A 272 -13.10 -27.73 -28.37
CA GLU A 272 -14.46 -28.12 -28.76
C GLU A 272 -14.67 -28.07 -30.28
N TRP A 273 -14.01 -27.15 -30.99
CA TRP A 273 -14.12 -27.06 -32.46
C TRP A 273 -13.50 -28.27 -33.19
N HIS A 274 -12.55 -28.98 -32.57
CA HIS A 274 -11.89 -30.14 -33.19
C HIS A 274 -12.63 -31.46 -32.97
N PHE A 275 -13.64 -31.47 -32.11
CA PHE A 275 -14.58 -32.57 -32.01
C PHE A 275 -15.86 -32.15 -32.74
N PRO A 276 -15.95 -32.33 -34.08
CA PRO A 276 -17.27 -32.37 -34.69
C PRO A 276 -18.03 -33.43 -33.91
N SER A 277 -19.07 -33.02 -33.18
CA SER A 277 -19.93 -33.96 -32.50
C SER A 277 -20.37 -34.98 -33.55
N ASP A 278 -19.86 -36.21 -33.47
CA ASP A 278 -20.32 -37.38 -34.23
C ASP A 278 -21.80 -37.73 -33.90
N ALA A 279 -22.55 -36.78 -33.35
CA ALA A 279 -23.95 -36.89 -32.98
C ALA A 279 -24.91 -36.92 -34.18
N ASP A 280 -24.42 -36.77 -35.42
CA ASP A 280 -25.22 -36.92 -36.64
C ASP A 280 -25.06 -38.28 -37.35
N GLU A 281 -24.38 -39.26 -36.76
CA GLU A 281 -24.68 -40.67 -37.07
C GLU A 281 -26.01 -41.07 -36.39
N GLN A 282 -27.09 -40.43 -36.85
CA GLN A 282 -28.39 -41.06 -36.82
C GLN A 282 -28.26 -42.32 -37.68
N PRO A 283 -28.39 -43.54 -37.12
CA PRO A 283 -28.39 -44.72 -37.94
C PRO A 283 -29.59 -44.56 -38.88
N GLN A 284 -29.32 -44.45 -40.18
CA GLN A 284 -30.33 -44.75 -41.18
C GLN A 284 -30.78 -46.17 -40.86
N ALA A 285 -31.91 -46.28 -40.17
CA ALA A 285 -32.66 -47.50 -40.07
C ALA A 285 -33.00 -47.89 -41.50
N ASP A 286 -32.23 -48.83 -42.01
CA ASP A 286 -32.45 -49.60 -43.21
C ASP A 286 -33.75 -50.42 -43.01
N ASP A 287 -34.90 -49.74 -43.05
CA ASP A 287 -36.21 -50.39 -43.13
C ASP A 287 -36.57 -50.59 -44.60
N LYS A 288 -35.78 -51.43 -45.27
CA LYS A 288 -36.23 -52.17 -46.45
C LYS A 288 -36.57 -53.61 -46.06
N MET A 289 -37.78 -53.81 -45.51
CA MET A 289 -38.46 -55.10 -45.61
C MET A 289 -39.71 -55.03 -46.48
N ARG A 290 -39.51 -55.48 -47.71
CA ARG A 290 -40.47 -55.76 -48.77
C ARG A 290 -41.42 -56.90 -48.36
N ARG A 291 -42.72 -56.65 -48.13
CA ARG A 291 -43.77 -57.68 -48.36
C ARG A 291 -45.21 -57.17 -48.53
N ARG A 292 -45.56 -56.94 -49.79
CA ARG A 292 -46.80 -57.34 -50.49
C ARG A 292 -47.87 -58.08 -49.63
N ARG A 293 -49.03 -57.45 -49.37
CA ARG A 293 -50.34 -58.12 -49.53
C ARG A 293 -51.53 -57.13 -49.54
N ARG A 294 -52.34 -57.29 -50.60
CA ARG A 294 -53.72 -56.81 -50.76
C ARG A 294 -54.61 -57.31 -49.61
N SER A 295 -55.47 -56.45 -49.08
CA SER A 295 -56.94 -56.58 -49.04
C SER A 295 -57.53 -55.39 -48.27
N ARG A 296 -58.27 -54.49 -48.91
CA ARG A 296 -59.74 -54.53 -48.99
C ARG A 296 -60.39 -54.73 -47.61
N LYS A 297 -61.01 -53.66 -47.09
CA LYS A 297 -62.42 -53.57 -46.63
C LYS A 297 -62.59 -52.58 -45.45
N ARG A 298 -63.11 -51.38 -45.78
CA ARG A 298 -64.10 -50.61 -44.97
C ARG A 298 -65.40 -51.46 -44.94
N PRO A 299 -66.30 -51.44 -43.93
CA PRO A 299 -66.78 -50.25 -43.22
C PRO A 299 -67.24 -50.43 -41.73
N GLU A 300 -67.81 -49.34 -41.20
CA GLU A 300 -68.84 -49.21 -40.13
C GLU A 300 -68.42 -49.52 -38.68
N GLY A 301 -68.41 -48.51 -37.79
CA GLY A 301 -69.52 -48.11 -36.89
C GLY A 301 -69.06 -48.47 -35.47
N GLU A 302 -69.21 -47.76 -34.37
CA GLU A 302 -70.17 -46.79 -33.81
C GLU A 302 -69.40 -46.11 -32.65
N ALA A 303 -69.46 -44.78 -32.51
CA ALA A 303 -70.32 -44.05 -31.56
C ALA A 303 -69.73 -43.93 -30.14
N GLY A 304 -69.82 -42.71 -29.57
CA GLY A 304 -69.32 -42.34 -28.25
C GLY A 304 -68.23 -41.26 -28.35
N ASP A 305 -68.55 -39.99 -28.69
CA ASP A 305 -69.03 -38.96 -27.74
C ASP A 305 -68.17 -38.97 -26.45
N GLU A 306 -67.38 -37.94 -26.10
CA GLU A 306 -67.65 -36.50 -26.13
C GLU A 306 -66.35 -35.67 -26.13
N LYS A 307 -66.40 -34.57 -26.89
CA LYS A 307 -65.58 -33.35 -26.74
C LYS A 307 -66.14 -32.51 -25.55
N PRO A 308 -65.56 -31.37 -25.09
CA PRO A 308 -64.61 -30.52 -25.80
C PRO A 308 -63.48 -29.85 -24.98
N ARG A 309 -62.47 -29.40 -25.76
CA ARG A 309 -61.71 -28.14 -25.66
C ARG A 309 -61.69 -27.41 -24.31
N THR A 310 -60.49 -27.07 -23.87
CA THR A 310 -60.01 -25.66 -23.90
C THR A 310 -58.48 -25.60 -23.69
N LYS A 311 -57.77 -24.98 -24.64
CA LYS A 311 -56.55 -24.19 -24.36
C LYS A 311 -57.03 -22.79 -23.91
N PRO A 312 -56.20 -21.82 -23.43
CA PRO A 312 -54.73 -21.78 -23.24
C PRO A 312 -54.30 -21.13 -21.88
N SER A 313 -52.99 -20.82 -21.76
CA SER A 313 -52.47 -19.56 -21.16
C SER A 313 -51.99 -19.52 -19.68
N LYS A 314 -50.72 -19.06 -19.55
CA LYS A 314 -50.09 -18.18 -18.53
C LYS A 314 -49.62 -18.72 -17.17
N ARG A 315 -48.28 -18.65 -16.99
CA ARG A 315 -47.53 -17.78 -16.06
C ARG A 315 -48.02 -17.65 -14.60
N ALA A 316 -47.24 -18.21 -13.66
CA ALA A 316 -46.93 -17.68 -12.31
C ALA A 316 -45.81 -18.56 -11.71
N GLN A 317 -44.61 -18.05 -11.43
CA GLN A 317 -44.18 -17.49 -10.13
C GLN A 317 -44.63 -18.30 -8.90
N ASN A 318 -43.67 -19.00 -8.27
CA ASN A 318 -43.60 -19.25 -6.82
C ASN A 318 -42.15 -19.71 -6.53
N SER A 319 -41.30 -18.94 -5.86
CA SER A 319 -41.28 -18.58 -4.43
C SER A 319 -40.73 -19.71 -3.52
N GLY A 320 -39.55 -19.43 -2.95
CA GLY A 320 -39.28 -19.56 -1.51
C GLY A 320 -39.08 -20.95 -0.89
N SER A 321 -37.82 -21.28 -0.58
CA SER A 321 -37.39 -21.89 0.70
C SER A 321 -35.86 -21.72 0.78
N ARG A 322 -35.27 -20.81 1.57
CA ARG A 322 -35.10 -20.77 3.04
C ARG A 322 -34.73 -22.13 3.66
N SER A 323 -33.43 -22.44 3.69
CA SER A 323 -32.83 -23.23 4.76
C SER A 323 -31.91 -22.33 5.60
N ARG A 324 -32.35 -22.08 6.84
CA ARG A 324 -31.57 -21.52 7.94
C ARG A 324 -30.80 -22.68 8.56
N THR A 325 -29.48 -22.59 8.62
CA THR A 325 -28.67 -23.41 9.52
C THR A 325 -28.33 -22.59 10.75
N ARG A 326 -28.73 -23.13 11.90
CA ARG A 326 -28.72 -22.58 13.25
C ARG A 326 -27.73 -23.41 14.06
N GLY A 327 -26.88 -22.75 14.85
CA GLY A 327 -26.03 -23.36 15.88
C GLY A 327 -24.80 -22.47 16.13
N SER A 328 -24.77 -21.56 17.12
CA SER A 328 -24.88 -21.69 18.60
C SER A 328 -23.51 -21.84 19.26
N ARG A 329 -23.12 -20.77 19.98
CA ARG A 329 -22.40 -20.67 21.29
C ARG A 329 -21.56 -19.38 21.30
N ASP A 330 -22.01 -18.33 21.96
CA ASP A 330 -21.90 -18.03 23.41
C ASP A 330 -20.46 -17.75 23.86
N ALA A 331 -20.12 -16.48 24.07
CA ALA A 331 -19.59 -15.96 25.34
C ALA A 331 -19.21 -14.47 25.25
N SER A 332 -19.89 -13.66 26.07
CA SER A 332 -19.48 -12.42 26.75
C SER A 332 -19.07 -11.18 25.92
N GLU A 333 -20.03 -10.30 25.67
CA GLU A 333 -19.81 -8.84 25.62
C GLU A 333 -20.43 -8.20 26.88
N GLN A 334 -19.61 -7.41 27.57
CA GLN A 334 -20.00 -6.53 28.66
C GLN A 334 -20.38 -5.19 28.03
N GLU A 335 -21.67 -4.89 28.00
CA GLU A 335 -22.26 -3.67 27.47
C GLU A 335 -22.10 -2.54 28.50
N VAL A 336 -21.14 -1.64 28.28
CA VAL A 336 -21.02 -0.37 29.02
C VAL A 336 -21.91 0.65 28.33
N LYS A 337 -23.04 0.94 28.97
CA LYS A 337 -23.97 2.03 28.64
C LYS A 337 -23.29 3.37 28.95
N THR A 338 -22.92 4.12 27.91
CA THR A 338 -22.46 5.52 28.05
C THR A 338 -23.65 6.45 27.81
N GLU A 339 -24.11 7.12 28.87
CA GLU A 339 -25.07 8.22 28.79
C GLU A 339 -24.36 9.50 28.29
N PRO A 340 -25.04 10.37 27.54
CA PRO A 340 -24.50 11.68 27.18
C PRO A 340 -24.61 12.66 28.36
N GLU A 341 -23.49 13.02 28.97
CA GLU A 341 -23.43 14.16 29.89
C GLU A 341 -23.37 15.47 29.09
N GLU A 342 -24.52 16.14 29.05
CA GLU A 342 -24.73 17.53 28.68
C GLU A 342 -24.30 18.42 29.85
N TRP A 343 -23.10 19.01 29.76
CA TRP A 343 -22.63 20.03 30.71
C TRP A 343 -23.04 21.42 30.22
N ASP A 344 -24.19 21.88 30.73
CA ASP A 344 -24.57 23.27 30.83
C ASP A 344 -23.94 23.86 32.10
N SER A 345 -23.14 24.93 31.97
CA SER A 345 -22.80 25.86 33.07
C SER A 345 -22.02 27.09 32.55
N SER A 346 -22.80 28.12 32.24
CA SER A 346 -22.65 29.50 32.76
C SER A 346 -21.32 30.26 32.57
N LEU A 347 -21.34 31.15 31.58
CA LEU A 347 -20.51 32.35 31.48
C LEU A 347 -20.89 33.38 32.57
N PRO A 348 -19.93 34.07 33.22
CA PRO A 348 -20.21 35.30 33.95
C PRO A 348 -20.29 36.52 33.00
N PRO A 349 -21.10 37.55 33.32
CA PRO A 349 -21.29 38.71 32.47
C PRO A 349 -20.11 39.67 32.54
N THR A 350 -19.56 40.02 31.38
CA THR A 350 -18.67 41.17 31.18
C THR A 350 -19.47 42.48 31.26
N PRO A 351 -19.13 43.42 32.16
CA PRO A 351 -19.62 44.79 32.07
C PRO A 351 -18.77 45.57 31.05
N GLY A 352 -19.44 46.20 30.10
CA GLY A 352 -18.82 47.13 29.17
C GLY A 352 -18.45 48.45 29.88
N VAL A 353 -17.27 48.96 29.56
CA VAL A 353 -16.91 50.38 29.75
C VAL A 353 -16.14 50.84 28.52
N ALA A 354 -16.70 51.84 27.86
CA ALA A 354 -16.06 52.62 26.81
C ALA A 354 -15.02 53.58 27.39
N GLY A 355 -13.94 53.86 26.64
CA GLY A 355 -13.11 55.03 26.91
C GLY A 355 -11.63 54.90 26.53
N SER A 356 -11.27 55.55 25.42
CA SER A 356 -10.11 56.44 25.24
C SER A 356 -8.70 56.00 25.70
N SER A 357 -7.80 55.90 24.70
CA SER A 357 -6.43 56.46 24.66
C SER A 357 -5.62 56.56 25.96
N GLU A 358 -4.49 55.86 26.03
CA GLU A 358 -3.16 56.47 26.23
C GLU A 358 -2.05 55.41 26.20
N SER A 359 -0.96 55.77 25.52
CA SER A 359 0.32 55.08 25.47
C SER A 359 1.01 55.13 26.83
N GLY A 360 1.32 53.98 27.44
CA GLY A 360 2.01 53.90 28.73
C GLY A 360 2.94 52.70 28.82
N GLN A 361 4.20 52.98 29.14
CA GLN A 361 5.34 52.08 29.31
C GLN A 361 5.06 50.86 30.21
N ALA A 362 5.49 49.68 29.76
CA ALA A 362 5.49 48.47 30.59
C ALA A 362 6.68 48.47 31.55
N ARG A 363 6.32 48.54 32.83
CA ARG A 363 7.14 48.43 34.03
C ARG A 363 7.55 46.96 34.24
N TYR A 364 8.80 46.72 34.59
CA TYR A 364 9.28 45.42 35.07
C TYR A 364 8.72 45.16 36.48
N ASP A 365 7.92 44.12 36.63
CA ASP A 365 7.48 43.67 37.96
C ASP A 365 8.53 42.74 38.57
N GLU A 366 8.98 43.15 39.74
CA GLU A 366 9.91 42.47 40.64
C GLU A 366 9.29 41.18 41.18
N THR A 367 9.92 40.04 40.90
CA THR A 367 9.66 38.78 41.62
C THR A 367 10.17 38.86 43.07
N PRO A 368 9.39 38.41 44.07
CA PRO A 368 9.79 38.46 45.48
C PRO A 368 10.90 37.43 45.80
N PRO A 369 11.85 37.76 46.70
CA PRO A 369 12.97 36.88 47.00
C PRO A 369 12.54 35.64 47.81
N MET A 370 12.91 34.47 47.29
CA MET A 370 12.71 33.17 47.93
C MET A 370 13.46 33.09 49.26
N ARG A 371 12.73 32.93 50.36
CA ARG A 371 13.24 32.84 51.74
C ARG A 371 14.02 31.53 51.93
N ARG A 372 15.35 31.62 51.90
CA ARG A 372 16.32 30.54 52.17
C ARG A 372 16.14 30.02 53.61
N ARG A 373 15.58 28.81 53.78
CA ARG A 373 15.59 28.08 55.06
C ARG A 373 17.05 27.78 55.44
N ARG A 374 17.51 28.33 56.57
CA ARG A 374 18.79 27.98 57.17
C ARG A 374 18.71 26.57 57.78
N PRO A 375 19.72 25.71 57.59
CA PRO A 375 19.82 24.45 58.33
C PRO A 375 20.06 24.75 59.81
N ARG A 376 19.36 23.99 60.66
CA ARG A 376 19.44 24.03 62.12
C ARG A 376 20.71 23.29 62.54
N THR A 377 21.69 24.00 63.07
CA THR A 377 22.89 23.41 63.66
C THR A 377 22.51 22.64 64.92
N PRO A 378 23.00 21.41 65.14
CA PRO A 378 22.88 20.73 66.44
C PRO A 378 23.66 21.53 67.49
N GLN A 379 23.03 21.82 68.62
CA GLN A 379 23.72 22.32 69.80
C GLN A 379 24.51 21.16 70.41
N ASP A 380 25.81 21.37 70.57
CA ASP A 380 26.67 20.53 71.40
C ASP A 380 26.19 20.63 72.86
N GLU A 381 25.76 19.50 73.43
CA GLU A 381 25.59 19.32 74.87
C GLU A 381 26.98 19.28 75.51
N TYR A 382 27.30 20.35 76.23
CA TYR A 382 28.45 20.43 77.12
C TYR A 382 28.12 19.67 78.41
N TYR A 383 28.97 18.71 78.77
CA TYR A 383 29.00 18.08 80.09
C TYR A 383 29.66 19.06 81.07
N ASP A 384 28.98 19.37 82.18
CA ASP A 384 29.60 19.96 83.39
C ASP A 384 29.76 18.86 84.44
N GLU A 385 30.98 18.77 84.98
CA GLU A 385 31.34 18.10 86.26
C GLU A 385 31.14 19.06 87.45
#